data_AF-A0A0C3N1K8-F1
#
_entry.id   AF-A0A0C3N1K8-F1
#
_cell.length_a   1.000
_cell.length_b   1.000
_cell.length_c   1.000
_cell.angle_alpha   90.00
_cell.angle_beta   90.00
_cell.angle_gamma   90.00
#
_symmetry.space_group_name_H-M   'P 1'
#
loop_
_entity.id
_entity.type
_entity.pdbx_description
1 polymer ?
#
loop_
_entity_poly.entity_id
_entity_poly.type
_entity_poly.pdbx_seq_one_letter_code
_entity_poly.pdbx_strand_id
1 'polypeptide(L)'
;INCGMENVILGLPWLQENNPVVDWRMGTLSIDKKTDRSKELKHNISSVVVEEPTINPNNTLLQKITTATELAQEEHKKKLKAVLPEDYKDFALVFEKPSDGVLPPSQPYDHAINL
;
A
#
# COMPACT_ATOMS: atom_id res chain seq x y z
N ILE A 1 1.65 12.34 1.50
CA ILE A 1 0.55 11.39 1.20
C ILE A 1 -0.18 11.98 0.01
N ASN A 2 -0.12 11.34 -1.15
CA ASN A 2 -0.83 11.80 -2.34
C ASN A 2 -2.17 11.06 -2.37
N CYS A 3 -3.27 11.79 -2.19
CA CYS A 3 -4.64 11.25 -2.18
C CYS A 3 -5.28 11.26 -3.57
N GLY A 4 -4.54 11.55 -4.65
CA GLY A 4 -5.10 11.66 -5.99
C GLY A 4 -5.83 12.99 -6.19
N MET A 5 -7.07 12.92 -6.67
CA MET A 5 -7.96 14.09 -6.83
C MET A 5 -8.79 14.36 -5.57
N GLU A 6 -8.79 13.42 -4.64
CA GLU A 6 -9.58 13.43 -3.44
C GLU A 6 -8.89 14.20 -2.32
N ASN A 7 -9.67 14.99 -1.57
CA ASN A 7 -9.14 15.74 -0.44
C ASN A 7 -8.87 14.82 0.78
N VAL A 8 -9.58 13.70 0.90
CA VAL A 8 -9.47 12.77 2.03
C VAL A 8 -9.87 11.36 1.62
N ILE A 9 -9.17 10.36 2.16
CA ILE A 9 -9.51 8.94 2.02
C ILE A 9 -9.82 8.39 3.41
N LEU A 10 -11.04 7.89 3.59
CA LEU A 10 -11.48 7.27 4.83
C LEU A 10 -11.20 5.77 4.79
N GLY A 11 -10.13 5.35 5.47
CA GLY A 11 -9.74 3.95 5.55
C GLY A 11 -10.57 3.12 6.53
N LEU A 12 -10.28 1.81 6.58
CA LEU A 12 -10.92 0.86 7.48
C LEU A 12 -10.93 1.29 8.97
N PRO A 13 -9.86 1.88 9.55
CA PRO A 13 -9.90 2.30 10.95
C PRO A 13 -11.02 3.31 11.24
N TRP A 14 -11.23 4.27 10.32
CA TRP A 14 -12.28 5.27 10.46
C TRP A 14 -13.68 4.64 10.33
N LEU A 15 -13.84 3.70 9.40
CA LEU A 15 -15.10 2.98 9.20
C LEU A 15 -15.47 2.12 10.41
N GLN A 16 -14.50 1.45 11.03
CA GLN A 16 -14.73 0.65 12.24
C GLN A 16 -15.12 1.52 13.44
N GLU A 17 -14.48 2.69 13.59
CA GLU A 17 -14.71 3.59 14.72
C GLU A 17 -16.09 4.26 14.67
N ASN A 18 -16.52 4.70 13.48
CA ASN A 18 -17.76 5.45 13.29
C ASN A 18 -18.95 4.57 12.88
N ASN A 19 -18.67 3.35 12.39
CA ASN A 19 -19.62 2.35 11.90
C ASN A 19 -20.81 2.98 11.13
N PRO A 20 -20.54 3.74 10.05
CA PRO A 20 -21.57 4.48 9.37
C PRO A 20 -22.50 3.56 8.57
N VAL A 21 -23.72 4.02 8.33
CA VAL A 21 -24.67 3.34 7.44
C VAL A 21 -24.36 3.74 6.01
N VAL A 22 -23.94 2.77 5.20
CA VAL A 22 -23.62 2.96 3.78
C VAL A 22 -24.76 2.41 2.93
N ASP A 23 -25.39 3.25 2.12
CA ASP A 23 -26.26 2.81 1.03
C ASP A 23 -25.46 2.80 -0.27
N TRP A 24 -25.04 1.60 -0.68
CA TRP A 24 -24.26 1.40 -1.90
C TRP A 24 -25.06 1.64 -3.19
N ARG A 25 -26.38 1.49 -3.16
CA ARG A 25 -27.24 1.70 -4.33
C ARG A 25 -27.43 3.19 -4.61
N MET A 26 -27.57 3.98 -3.55
CA MET A 26 -27.71 5.44 -3.63
C MET A 26 -26.38 6.19 -3.56
N GLY A 27 -25.30 5.52 -3.16
CA GLY A 27 -23.98 6.14 -2.97
C GLY A 27 -23.96 7.10 -1.78
N THR A 28 -24.80 6.89 -0.77
CA THR A 28 -24.93 7.78 0.39
C THR A 28 -24.34 7.15 1.64
N LEU A 29 -23.80 8.00 2.51
CA LEU A 29 -23.24 7.63 3.82
C LEU A 29 -23.94 8.45 4.90
N SER A 30 -24.41 7.79 5.97
CA SER A 30 -25.00 8.46 7.13
C SER A 30 -24.33 7.99 8.43
N ILE A 31 -23.99 8.95 9.30
CA ILE A 31 -23.43 8.68 10.62
C ILE A 31 -24.57 8.73 11.63
N ASP A 32 -24.74 7.67 12.44
CA ASP A 32 -25.70 7.70 13.55
C ASP A 32 -25.17 8.64 14.64
N LYS A 33 -26.04 9.51 15.18
CA LYS A 33 -25.68 10.39 16.30
C LYS A 33 -25.17 9.63 17.53
N LYS A 34 -25.48 8.34 17.65
CA LYS A 34 -24.99 7.45 18.72
C LYS A 34 -23.54 7.01 18.51
N THR A 35 -23.09 6.89 17.27
CA THR A 35 -21.71 6.53 16.89
C THR A 35 -20.89 7.73 16.44
N ASP A 36 -21.51 8.92 16.40
CA ASP A 36 -20.87 10.19 16.09
C ASP A 36 -19.84 10.57 17.16
N ARG A 37 -18.58 10.23 16.88
CA ARG A 37 -17.41 10.60 17.69
C ARG A 37 -16.78 11.92 17.25
N SER A 38 -17.45 12.73 16.41
CA SER A 38 -16.93 14.04 15.97
C SER A 38 -16.55 14.96 17.13
N LYS A 39 -17.19 14.80 18.29
CA LYS A 39 -16.92 15.57 19.51
C LYS A 39 -15.64 15.15 20.24
N GLU A 40 -15.14 13.96 19.98
CA GLU A 40 -13.87 13.43 20.53
C GLU A 40 -12.67 13.89 19.68
N LEU A 41 -12.90 14.36 18.46
CA LEU A 41 -11.88 14.86 17.52
C LEU A 41 -11.36 16.29 17.86
N LYS A 42 -11.34 16.69 19.13
CA LYS A 42 -10.98 18.06 19.56
C LYS A 42 -9.49 18.28 19.84
N HIS A 43 -8.62 17.33 19.58
CA HIS A 43 -7.23 17.43 20.03
C HIS A 43 -6.26 16.88 18.99
N ASN A 44 -5.85 17.72 18.04
CA ASN A 44 -4.51 17.68 17.38
C ASN A 44 -4.40 18.55 16.12
N ILE A 45 -5.45 19.22 15.64
CA ILE A 45 -5.29 20.21 14.56
C ILE A 45 -4.83 21.56 15.13
N SER A 46 -3.67 21.57 15.79
CA SER A 46 -2.88 22.79 15.98
C SER A 46 -1.83 22.79 14.89
N SER A 47 -2.03 23.67 13.90
CA SER A 47 -1.08 24.11 12.88
C SER A 47 0.21 23.31 12.75
N VAL A 48 0.27 22.39 11.79
CA VAL A 48 1.56 21.98 11.22
C VAL A 48 2.01 23.13 10.31
N VAL A 49 2.70 24.09 10.93
CA VAL A 49 3.66 24.94 10.23
C VAL A 49 4.76 24.01 9.72
N VAL A 50 5.11 24.20 8.46
CA VAL A 50 6.24 23.56 7.79
C VAL A 50 7.51 23.99 8.51
N GLU A 51 8.05 23.18 9.41
CA GLU A 51 9.48 23.23 9.79
C GLU A 51 10.01 21.81 10.03
N GLU A 52 11.28 21.64 9.69
CA GLU A 52 12.00 20.41 9.32
C GLU A 52 11.88 19.22 10.29
N PRO A 53 11.99 17.96 9.79
CA PRO A 53 11.86 16.78 10.62
C PRO A 53 13.15 16.55 11.42
N THR A 54 13.20 17.03 12.65
CA THR A 54 14.11 16.49 13.66
C THR A 54 13.67 15.07 14.03
N ILE A 55 14.44 14.10 13.55
CA ILE A 55 14.28 12.66 13.81
C ILE A 55 14.50 12.42 15.31
N ASN A 56 13.46 11.94 15.99
CA ASN A 56 13.55 11.46 17.37
C ASN A 56 13.59 9.92 17.34
N PRO A 57 14.66 9.26 17.81
CA PRO A 57 14.90 7.82 17.60
C PRO A 57 13.99 6.89 18.43
N ASN A 58 12.95 7.43 19.06
CA ASN A 58 12.11 6.71 20.02
C ASN A 58 10.67 6.51 19.52
N ASN A 59 10.36 6.93 18.29
CA ASN A 59 9.07 6.61 17.69
C ASN A 59 9.07 5.14 17.30
N THR A 60 8.61 4.33 18.27
CA THR A 60 8.10 2.98 18.07
C THR A 60 7.52 2.88 16.68
N LEU A 61 8.23 2.11 15.86
CA LEU A 61 7.95 1.81 14.48
C LEU A 61 6.52 1.25 14.40
N LEU A 62 5.52 2.12 14.28
CA LEU A 62 4.19 1.75 13.82
C LEU A 62 4.38 1.40 12.33
N GLN A 63 4.99 0.25 12.07
CA GLN A 63 4.80 -0.47 10.83
C GLN A 63 3.30 -0.64 10.70
N LYS A 64 2.66 0.25 9.96
CA LYS A 64 1.29 0.08 9.50
C LYS A 64 1.32 -1.07 8.51
N ILE A 65 1.33 -2.29 9.01
CA ILE A 65 1.13 -3.48 8.19
C ILE A 65 -0.34 -3.46 7.84
N THR A 66 -0.66 -3.24 6.57
CA THR A 66 -2.05 -3.34 6.11
C THR A 66 -2.40 -4.81 5.98
N THR A 67 -3.68 -5.15 6.06
CA THR A 67 -4.16 -6.53 5.83
C THR A 67 -3.65 -7.11 4.51
N ALA A 68 -3.53 -6.27 3.47
CA ALA A 68 -2.95 -6.66 2.19
C ALA A 68 -1.45 -7.04 2.29
N THR A 69 -0.67 -6.29 3.08
CA THR A 69 0.74 -6.59 3.30
C THR A 69 0.93 -7.86 4.13
N GLU A 70 0.07 -8.10 5.12
CA GLU A 70 0.08 -9.34 5.91
C GLU A 70 -0.26 -10.56 5.04
N LEU A 71 -1.33 -10.48 4.24
CA LEU A 71 -1.71 -11.54 3.29
C LEU A 71 -0.62 -11.84 2.27
N ALA A 72 0.02 -10.80 1.71
CA ALA A 72 1.14 -10.97 0.78
C ALA A 72 2.35 -11.63 1.46
N GLN A 73 2.64 -11.29 2.72
CA GLN A 73 3.72 -11.92 3.48
C GLN A 73 3.41 -13.38 3.82
N GLU A 74 2.18 -13.72 4.17
CA GLU A 74 1.75 -15.10 4.38
C GLU A 74 1.83 -15.94 3.09
N GLU A 75 1.42 -15.38 1.95
CA GLU A 75 1.56 -16.03 0.65
C GLU A 75 3.04 -16.28 0.31
N HIS A 76 3.91 -15.30 0.57
CA HIS A 76 5.35 -15.44 0.36
C HIS A 76 5.97 -16.54 1.25
N LYS A 77 5.49 -16.74 2.48
CA LYS A 77 5.91 -17.85 3.36
C LYS A 77 5.41 -19.21 2.87
N LYS A 78 4.30 -19.26 2.13
CA LYS A 78 3.68 -20.47 1.57
C LYS A 78 4.13 -20.81 0.15
N LYS A 79 5.10 -20.11 -0.44
CA LYS A 79 5.57 -20.39 -1.81
C LYS A 79 6.14 -21.81 -1.90
N LEU A 80 5.27 -22.74 -2.31
CA LEU A 80 5.64 -23.94 -3.03
C LEU A 80 6.53 -23.49 -4.19
N LYS A 81 7.64 -24.20 -4.44
CA LYS A 81 8.51 -23.92 -5.58
C LYS A 81 7.62 -23.86 -6.82
N ALA A 82 7.57 -22.70 -7.48
CA ALA A 82 6.79 -22.55 -8.71
C ALA A 82 7.32 -23.56 -9.72
N VAL A 83 6.50 -24.55 -10.07
CA VAL A 83 6.83 -25.52 -11.11
C VAL A 83 6.48 -24.86 -12.44
N LEU A 84 7.46 -24.74 -13.33
CA LEU A 84 7.19 -24.24 -14.67
C LEU A 84 6.21 -25.18 -15.37
N PRO A 85 5.22 -24.66 -16.12
CA PRO A 85 4.37 -25.50 -16.96
C PRO A 85 5.22 -26.31 -17.95
N GLU A 86 4.72 -27.48 -18.36
CA GLU A 86 5.47 -28.45 -19.20
C GLU A 86 6.06 -27.80 -20.46
N ASP A 87 5.26 -26.98 -21.14
CA ASP A 87 5.63 -26.28 -22.38
C ASP A 87 6.79 -25.28 -22.19
N TYR A 88 7.10 -24.90 -20.95
CA TYR A 88 8.12 -23.92 -20.62
C TYR A 88 9.36 -24.50 -19.93
N LYS A 89 9.45 -25.83 -19.78
CA LYS A 89 10.60 -26.48 -19.14
C LYS A 89 11.92 -26.22 -19.88
N ASP A 90 11.87 -26.17 -21.21
CA ASP A 90 13.04 -25.88 -22.05
C ASP A 90 13.61 -24.46 -21.83
N PHE A 91 12.81 -23.56 -21.27
CA PHE A 91 13.19 -22.18 -20.96
C PHE A 91 13.52 -21.96 -19.48
N ALA A 92 13.75 -23.01 -18.70
CA ALA A 92 14.06 -22.88 -17.27
C ALA A 92 15.17 -21.86 -16.97
N LEU A 93 16.20 -21.81 -17.83
CA LEU A 93 17.32 -20.86 -17.73
C LEU A 93 16.91 -19.39 -17.82
N VAL A 94 15.79 -19.06 -18.46
CA VAL A 94 15.28 -17.67 -18.57
C VAL A 94 14.75 -17.17 -17.22
N PHE A 95 14.26 -18.08 -16.38
CA PHE A 95 13.68 -17.76 -15.09
C PHE A 95 14.70 -17.85 -13.94
N GLU A 96 15.89 -18.38 -14.21
CA GLU A 96 17.00 -18.36 -13.26
C GLU A 96 17.60 -16.95 -13.20
N LYS A 97 17.62 -16.38 -11.99
CA LYS A 97 18.19 -15.05 -11.79
C LYS A 97 19.72 -15.15 -11.93
N PRO A 98 20.36 -14.42 -12.86
CA PRO A 98 21.81 -14.37 -12.93
C PRO A 98 22.39 -13.74 -11.65
N SER A 99 23.40 -14.39 -11.07
CA SER A 99 24.03 -13.97 -9.81
C SER A 99 24.82 -12.66 -9.95
N ASP A 100 25.24 -12.35 -11.17
CA ASP A 100 26.33 -11.41 -11.42
C ASP A 100 25.85 -9.95 -11.44
N GLY A 101 24.52 -9.72 -11.45
CA GLY A 101 23.92 -8.38 -11.48
C GLY A 101 24.24 -7.56 -12.74
N VAL A 102 24.94 -8.16 -13.70
CA VAL A 102 25.33 -7.54 -14.97
C VAL A 102 24.12 -7.52 -15.90
N LEU A 103 23.83 -6.34 -16.45
CA LEU A 103 22.79 -6.19 -17.46
C LEU A 103 23.17 -6.93 -18.74
N PRO A 104 22.20 -7.52 -19.46
CA PRO A 104 22.46 -8.04 -20.80
C PRO A 104 22.98 -6.92 -21.71
N PRO A 105 23.74 -7.28 -22.78
CA PRO A 105 24.20 -6.30 -23.75
C PRO A 105 23.03 -5.58 -24.40
N SER A 106 23.25 -4.31 -24.78
CA SER A 106 22.19 -3.51 -25.42
C SER A 106 21.72 -4.13 -26.73
N GLN A 107 20.40 -4.16 -26.92
CA GLN A 107 19.73 -4.73 -28.07
C GLN A 107 19.35 -3.63 -29.08
N PRO A 108 19.18 -3.97 -30.37
CA PRO A 108 18.75 -3.01 -31.40
C PRO A 108 17.40 -2.33 -31.12
N TYR A 109 16.58 -2.94 -30.25
CA TYR A 109 15.25 -2.46 -29.86
C TYR A 109 15.27 -1.65 -28.55
N ASP A 110 16.44 -1.43 -27.96
CA ASP A 110 16.57 -0.58 -26.77
C ASP A 110 16.43 0.89 -27.19
N HIS A 111 15.27 1.47 -26.89
CA HIS A 111 15.01 2.89 -27.14
C HIS A 111 15.29 3.71 -25.88
N ALA A 112 16.13 4.75 -26.02
CA ALA A 112 16.34 5.71 -24.96
C ALA A 112 15.10 6.59 -24.76
N ILE A 113 14.72 6.80 -23.49
CA ILE A 113 13.67 7.77 -23.14
C ILE A 113 14.32 9.15 -23.12
N ASN A 114 13.84 10.06 -23.97
CA ASN A 114 14.18 11.48 -23.88
C ASN A 114 13.33 12.11 -22.78
N LEU A 115 13.98 12.65 -21.75
CA LEU A 115 13.37 13.35 -20.62
C LEU A 115 13.22 14.85 -20.90
#